data_AF-A0A0B0EE86-F1
#
_entry.id   AF-A0A0B0EE86-F1
#
_cell.length_a   1.000
_cell.length_b   1.000
_cell.length_c   1.000
_cell.angle_alpha   90.00
_cell.angle_beta   90.00
_cell.angle_gamma   90.00
#
_symmetry.space_group_name_H-M   'P 1'
#
loop_
_entity.id
_entity.type
_entity.pdbx_description
1 polymer ?
#
loop_
_entity_poly.entity_id
_entity_poly.type
_entity_poly.pdbx_seq_one_letter_code
_entity_poly.pdbx_strand_id
1 'polypeptide(L)' 'MRQKVVIGKALEIIGHISDSLTEGIGHELIAMDLRTAIDAIGEVTGEIVTDDILDIVFSAFCVGK' A
#
# COMPACT_ATOMS: atom_id res chain seq x y z
N MET A 1 9.89 11.05 -17.48
CA MET A 1 10.21 9.62 -17.31
C MET A 1 10.03 9.12 -15.88
N ARG A 2 10.40 9.89 -14.84
CA ARG A 2 10.25 9.51 -13.41
C ARG A 2 8.84 9.01 -13.01
N GLN A 3 7.80 9.78 -13.31
CA GLN A 3 6.41 9.43 -12.94
C GLN A 3 5.95 8.08 -13.52
N LYS A 4 6.37 7.75 -14.76
CA LYS A 4 6.01 6.47 -15.40
C LYS A 4 6.57 5.27 -14.64
N VAL A 5 7.79 5.40 -14.08
CA VAL A 5 8.43 4.36 -13.27
C VAL A 5 7.70 4.18 -11.95
N VAL A 6 7.37 5.28 -11.28
CA VAL A 6 6.70 5.27 -9.97
C VAL A 6 5.28 4.69 -10.08
N ILE A 7 4.51 5.09 -11.11
CA ILE A 7 3.17 4.53 -11.38
C ILE A 7 3.26 3.04 -11.71
N GLY A 8 4.24 2.63 -12.51
CA GLY A 8 4.46 1.21 -12.84
C GLY A 8 4.71 0.38 -11.58
N LYS A 9 5.52 0.91 -10.66
CA LYS A 9 5.82 0.28 -9.37
C LYS A 9 4.57 0.20 -8.47
N ALA A 10 3.76 1.26 -8.41
CA ALA A 10 2.52 1.24 -7.63
C ALA A 10 1.53 0.18 -8.14
N LEU A 11 1.39 0.03 -9.46
CA LEU A 11 0.52 -0.97 -10.08
C LEU A 11 0.98 -2.41 -9.77
N GLU A 12 2.29 -2.65 -9.81
CA GLU A 12 2.88 -3.95 -9.49
C GLU A 12 2.60 -4.34 -8.03
N ILE A 13 2.78 -3.39 -7.10
CA ILE A 13 2.52 -3.62 -5.67
C ILE A 13 1.03 -3.88 -5.41
N ILE A 14 0.12 -3.15 -6.07
CA ILE A 14 -1.33 -3.38 -5.93
C ILE A 14 -1.74 -4.77 -6.47
N GLY A 15 -1.10 -5.22 -7.55
CA GLY A 15 -1.24 -6.60 -8.04
C GLY A 15 -0.82 -7.61 -7.00
N HIS A 16 0.37 -7.42 -6.42
CA HIS A 16 0.91 -8.29 -5.37
C HIS A 16 0.03 -8.34 -4.11
N ILE A 17 -0.56 -7.22 -3.70
CA ILE A 17 -1.53 -7.16 -2.60
C ILE A 17 -2.76 -8.01 -2.91
N SER A 18 -3.27 -7.92 -4.13
CA SER A 18 -4.46 -8.68 -4.56
C SER A 18 -4.17 -10.19 -4.54
N ASP A 19 -3.01 -10.60 -5.05
CA ASP A 19 -2.57 -12.00 -5.01
C ASP A 19 -2.36 -12.48 -3.58
N SER A 20 -1.68 -11.68 -2.75
CA SER A 20 -1.42 -11.95 -1.32
C SER A 20 -2.71 -12.13 -0.50
N LEU A 21 -3.75 -11.35 -0.81
CA LEU A 21 -5.07 -11.50 -0.21
C LEU A 21 -5.72 -12.84 -0.60
N THR A 22 -5.55 -13.29 -1.85
CA THR A 22 -6.09 -14.59 -2.29
C THR A 22 -5.30 -15.78 -1.77
N GLU A 23 -4.00 -15.62 -1.53
CA GLU A 23 -3.12 -16.67 -1.00
C GLU A 23 -3.19 -16.79 0.54
N GLY A 24 -3.92 -15.89 1.21
CA GLY A 24 -4.04 -15.88 2.67
C GLY A 24 -2.73 -15.48 3.36
N ILE A 25 -1.90 -14.67 2.70
CA ILE A 25 -0.70 -14.08 3.28
C ILE A 25 -1.10 -13.26 4.52
N GLY A 26 -0.24 -13.25 5.54
CA GLY A 26 -0.48 -12.51 6.78
C GLY A 26 -0.75 -11.03 6.52
N HIS A 27 -1.81 -10.50 7.14
CA HIS A 27 -2.26 -9.10 6.99
C HIS A 27 -1.16 -8.05 7.26
N GLU A 28 -0.16 -8.39 8.07
CA GLU A 28 0.99 -7.51 8.35
C GLU A 28 1.87 -7.28 7.11
N LEU A 29 2.08 -8.32 6.30
CA LEU A 29 2.81 -8.21 5.02
C LEU A 29 1.99 -7.40 4.00
N ILE A 30 0.69 -7.65 3.95
CA ILE A 30 -0.25 -6.92 3.07
C ILE A 30 -0.29 -5.43 3.44
N ALA A 31 -0.29 -5.09 4.73
CA ALA A 31 -0.26 -3.70 5.20
C ALA A 31 1.03 -2.97 4.81
N MET A 32 2.18 -3.67 4.84
CA MET A 32 3.46 -3.11 4.41
C MET A 32 3.50 -2.84 2.91
N ASP A 33 2.97 -3.75 2.10
CA ASP A 33 2.84 -3.54 0.66
C ASP A 33 1.89 -2.38 0.35
N LEU A 34 0.76 -2.29 1.05
CA LEU A 34 -0.19 -1.21 0.90
C LEU A 34 0.45 0.16 1.19
N ARG A 35 1.29 0.25 2.23
CA ARG A 35 2.08 1.46 2.51
C ARG A 35 2.97 1.84 1.34
N THR A 36 3.69 0.87 0.80
CA THR A 36 4.62 1.10 -0.32
C THR A 36 3.88 1.56 -1.59
N ALA A 37 2.68 1.01 -1.86
CA ALA A 37 1.84 1.45 -2.97
C ALA A 37 1.37 2.90 -2.80
N ILE A 38 0.93 3.23 -1.59
CA ILE A 38 0.43 4.56 -1.25
C ILE A 38 1.55 5.61 -1.33
N ASP A 39 2.74 5.33 -0.79
CA ASP A 39 3.90 6.23 -0.87
C ASP A 39 4.29 6.50 -2.33
N ALA A 40 4.26 5.47 -3.18
CA ALA A 40 4.51 5.62 -4.61
C ALA A 40 3.44 6.51 -5.29
N ILE A 41 2.17 6.36 -4.91
CA ILE A 41 1.09 7.22 -5.42
C ILE A 41 1.26 8.67 -4.94
N GLY A 42 1.63 8.88 -3.67
CA GLY A 42 1.93 10.20 -3.11
C GLY A 42 3.08 10.91 -3.83
N GLU A 43 4.13 10.19 -4.21
CA GLU A 43 5.22 10.75 -5.02
C GLU A 43 4.74 11.24 -6.40
N VAL A 44 3.69 10.62 -6.96
CA VAL A 44 3.10 11.02 -8.25
C VAL A 44 2.19 12.23 -8.10
N THR A 45 1.36 12.27 -7.06
CA THR A 45 0.41 13.37 -6.80
C THR A 45 1.08 14.58 -6.16
N GLY A 46 2.28 14.42 -5.61
CA GLY A 46 2.96 15.44 -4.80
C GLY A 46 2.41 15.55 -3.39
N GLU A 47 1.55 14.62 -2.98
CA GLU A 47 1.01 14.54 -1.63
C GLU A 47 1.98 13.77 -0.74
N ILE A 48 2.32 14.36 0.40
CA ILE A 48 3.04 13.65 1.45
C ILE A 48 1.99 12.78 2.14
N VAL A 49 2.06 11.49 1.88
CA VAL A 49 1.27 10.52 2.64
C VAL A 49 1.87 10.47 4.05
N THR A 50 1.15 11.08 4.98
CA THR A 50 1.53 11.14 6.40
C THR A 50 0.99 9.91 7.15
N ASP A 51 1.47 9.67 8.37
CA ASP A 51 1.12 8.51 9.21
C ASP A 51 -0.40 8.33 9.43
N ASP A 52 -1.24 9.31 9.11
CA ASP A 52 -2.71 9.21 9.15
C ASP A 52 -3.27 8.04 8.30
N ILE A 53 -2.58 7.66 7.22
CA ILE A 53 -2.97 6.48 6.43
C ILE A 53 -2.69 5.18 7.20
N LEU A 54 -1.64 5.13 8.02
CA LEU A 54 -1.43 3.96 8.90
C LEU A 54 -2.64 3.79 9.81
N ASP A 55 -3.08 4.87 10.46
CA ASP A 55 -4.21 4.78 11.37
C ASP A 55 -5.49 4.32 10.64
N ILE A 56 -5.73 4.76 9.41
CA ILE A 56 -6.89 4.31 8.62
C ILE A 56 -6.75 2.82 8.26
N VAL A 57 -5.59 2.42 7.75
CA VAL A 57 -5.28 1.02 7.39
C VAL A 57 -5.44 0.13 8.62
N PHE A 58 -4.75 0.43 9.72
CA PHE A 58 -4.83 -0.31 10.97
C PHE A 58 -6.17 -0.19 11.71
N SER A 59 -6.97 0.85 11.47
CA SER A 59 -8.33 0.93 12.03
C SER A 59 -9.33 0.03 11.30
N ALA A 60 -9.12 -0.21 10.00
CA ALA A 60 -9.96 -1.08 9.20
C ALA A 60 -9.60 -2.57 9.40
N PHE A 61 -8.35 -2.86 9.77
CA PHE A 61 -7.97 -4.17 10.25
C PHE A 61 -8.29 -4.24 11.74
N CYS A 62 -9.28 -5.05 12.13
CA CYS A 62 -9.39 -5.51 13.52
C CYS A 62 -8.12 -6.30 13.86
N VAL A 63 -7.01 -5.61 14.13
CA VAL A 63 -5.85 -6.15 14.84
C VAL A 63 -6.42 -6.55 16.19
N GLY A 64 -6.51 -7.86 16.39
CA GLY A 64 -7.44 -8.48 17.30
C GLY A 64 -7.47 -7.89 18.71
N LYS A 65 -8.66 -7.99 19.30
CA LYS A 65 -8.73 -8.53 20.66
C LYS A 65 -8.26 -9.99 20.62
#